data_AF-A0A7H8XRC5-F1
#
_entry.id   AF-A0A7H8XRC5-F1
#
_cell.length_a   1.000
_cell.length_b   1.000
_cell.length_c   1.000
_cell.angle_alpha   90.00
_cell.angle_beta   90.00
_cell.angle_gamma   90.00
#
_symmetry.space_group_name_H-M   'P 1'
#
loop_
_entity.id
_entity.type
_entity.pdbx_description
1 polymer ?
#
loop_
_entity_poly.entity_id
_entity_poly.type
_entity_poly.pdbx_seq_one_letter_code
_entity_poly.pdbx_strand_id
1 'polypeptide(L)'
;MQFATHGVDLDTVPAAVQRYWSTDADLSRDSASADDGLHAEWGQLALWPGPGTPSRQQCAERVSTHGAEWVHVPVGRIGCLTTNKDHVAMFKVIRYPDDSFQVTAHVTVWNPPEGS
;
A
#
# COMPACT_ATOMS: atom_id res chain seq x y z
N MET A 1 0.77 -11.00 -3.57
CA MET A 1 0.27 -10.98 -2.18
C MET A 1 -1.23 -10.76 -2.20
N GLN A 2 -1.96 -11.34 -1.23
CA GLN A 2 -3.39 -11.14 -1.05
C GLN A 2 -3.66 -10.68 0.38
N PHE A 3 -4.41 -9.60 0.58
CA PHE A 3 -4.75 -9.05 1.89
C PHE A 3 -6.21 -8.53 1.90
N ALA A 4 -6.73 -8.14 3.05
CA ALA A 4 -8.11 -7.65 3.23
C ALA A 4 -8.16 -6.61 4.37
N THR A 5 -9.26 -6.57 5.15
CA THR A 5 -9.47 -5.65 6.28
C THR A 5 -8.38 -5.71 7.35
N HIS A 6 -7.76 -6.88 7.57
CA HIS A 6 -6.63 -6.98 8.51
C HIS A 6 -5.34 -6.33 7.98
N GLY A 7 -5.28 -6.09 6.69
CA GLY A 7 -4.16 -5.45 6.03
C GLY A 7 -2.88 -6.29 5.92
N VAL A 8 -1.82 -5.57 5.60
CA VAL A 8 -0.45 -6.06 5.45
C VAL A 8 0.49 -5.16 6.25
N ASP A 9 1.43 -5.78 6.95
CA ASP A 9 2.60 -5.14 7.56
C ASP A 9 3.72 -5.10 6.52
N LEU A 10 4.12 -3.89 6.16
CA LEU A 10 5.16 -3.55 5.19
C LEU A 10 6.47 -3.15 5.88
N ASP A 11 6.47 -3.04 7.21
CA ASP A 11 7.66 -2.84 8.03
C ASP A 11 8.47 -4.14 8.23
N THR A 12 7.82 -5.29 8.08
CA THR A 12 8.44 -6.61 8.14
C THR A 12 9.11 -7.01 6.82
N VAL A 13 10.23 -7.74 6.91
CA VAL A 13 10.97 -8.23 5.73
C VAL A 13 11.10 -9.76 5.81
N PRO A 14 10.40 -10.53 4.94
CA PRO A 14 9.45 -10.07 3.93
C PRO A 14 8.15 -9.54 4.55
N ALA A 15 7.45 -8.69 3.81
CA ALA A 15 6.15 -8.13 4.21
C ALA A 15 5.14 -9.25 4.55
N ALA A 16 4.37 -9.05 5.61
CA ALA A 16 3.51 -10.06 6.20
C ALA A 16 2.03 -9.68 6.13
N VAL A 17 1.19 -10.60 5.63
CA VAL A 17 -0.27 -10.43 5.67
C VAL A 17 -0.76 -10.74 7.07
N GLN A 18 -1.51 -9.82 7.67
CA GLN A 18 -2.05 -10.00 9.01
C GLN A 18 -3.27 -10.93 8.96
N ARG A 19 -3.34 -11.86 9.93
CA ARG A 19 -4.45 -12.84 10.04
C ARG A 19 -5.51 -12.45 11.06
N TYR A 20 -5.17 -11.50 11.93
CA TYR A 20 -6.02 -11.00 13.01
C TYR A 20 -5.93 -9.48 13.02
N TRP A 21 -6.84 -8.81 13.73
CA TRP A 21 -6.72 -7.37 13.95
C TRP A 21 -5.37 -7.08 14.61
N SER A 22 -4.56 -6.26 13.93
CA SER A 22 -3.23 -5.86 14.36
C SER A 22 -3.10 -4.35 14.21
N THR A 23 -2.37 -3.73 15.13
CA THR A 23 -1.96 -2.33 15.01
C THR A 23 -0.77 -2.14 14.08
N ASP A 24 -0.20 -3.24 13.56
CA ASP A 24 1.01 -3.21 12.73
C ASP A 24 0.69 -3.26 11.22
N ALA A 25 -0.59 -3.24 10.84
CA ALA A 25 -0.95 -3.16 9.43
C ALA A 25 -0.65 -1.76 8.90
N ASP A 26 0.05 -1.66 7.78
CA ASP A 26 0.35 -0.39 7.11
C ASP A 26 -0.62 -0.07 5.99
N LEU A 27 -1.18 -1.11 5.36
CA LEU A 27 -2.09 -1.01 4.23
C LEU A 27 -3.23 -2.02 4.37
N SER A 28 -4.47 -1.54 4.33
CA SER A 28 -5.68 -2.36 4.44
C SER A 28 -6.71 -2.00 3.36
N ARG A 29 -7.77 -2.80 3.30
CA ARG A 29 -8.96 -2.51 2.49
C ARG A 29 -10.18 -2.64 3.39
N ASP A 30 -10.77 -1.50 3.72
CA ASP A 30 -11.87 -1.42 4.69
C ASP A 30 -13.25 -1.36 4.03
N SER A 31 -13.31 -1.51 2.71
CA SER A 31 -14.54 -1.57 1.96
C SER A 31 -14.53 -2.68 0.90
N ALA A 32 -15.68 -3.31 0.70
CA ALA A 32 -15.91 -4.26 -0.38
C ALA A 32 -16.22 -3.57 -1.73
N SER A 33 -16.48 -2.27 -1.74
CA SER A 33 -16.63 -1.49 -2.97
C SER A 33 -15.32 -1.48 -3.75
N ALA A 34 -15.38 -1.73 -5.06
CA ALA A 34 -14.19 -1.68 -5.92
C ALA A 34 -13.72 -0.23 -6.15
N ASP A 35 -14.61 0.75 -6.00
CA ASP A 35 -14.32 2.17 -6.21
C ASP A 35 -13.79 2.87 -4.94
N ASP A 36 -13.83 2.19 -3.79
CA ASP A 36 -13.32 2.75 -2.55
C ASP A 36 -11.79 2.71 -2.47
N GLY A 37 -11.26 3.52 -1.56
CA GLY A 37 -9.83 3.65 -1.33
C GLY A 37 -9.23 2.44 -0.61
N LEU A 38 -7.95 2.21 -0.87
CA LEU A 38 -7.11 1.51 0.10
C LEU A 38 -6.75 2.48 1.22
N HIS A 39 -6.60 1.93 2.42
CA HIS A 39 -6.35 2.69 3.64
C HIS A 39 -4.91 2.50 4.08
N ALA A 40 -4.21 3.61 4.32
CA ALA A 40 -2.91 3.65 4.97
C ALA A 40 -3.08 3.92 6.47
N GLU A 41 -3.18 2.85 7.26
CA GLU A 41 -3.46 2.90 8.71
C GLU A 41 -2.45 3.76 9.48
N TRP A 42 -1.16 3.60 9.16
CA TRP A 42 -0.05 4.27 9.83
C TRP A 42 0.95 4.85 8.83
N GLY A 43 0.45 5.63 7.88
CA GLY A 43 1.29 6.16 6.84
C GLY A 43 0.54 7.07 5.89
N GLN A 44 1.07 7.17 4.68
CA GLN A 44 0.41 7.88 3.60
C GLN A 44 0.54 7.10 2.30
N LEU A 45 -0.51 7.19 1.50
CA LEU A 45 -0.65 6.53 0.22
C LEU A 45 -0.80 7.57 -0.87
N ALA A 46 -0.26 7.31 -2.06
CA ALA A 46 -0.50 8.13 -3.23
C ALA A 46 -0.60 7.28 -4.51
N LEU A 47 -1.52 7.66 -5.40
CA LEU A 47 -1.60 7.06 -6.73
C LEU A 47 -0.41 7.51 -7.58
N TRP A 48 0.26 6.55 -8.22
CA TRP A 48 1.30 6.83 -9.22
C TRP A 48 0.65 7.28 -10.55
N PRO A 49 0.95 8.49 -11.04
CA PRO A 49 0.24 9.08 -12.17
C PRO A 49 0.76 8.57 -13.52
N GLY A 50 2.03 8.20 -13.59
CA GLY A 50 2.74 7.90 -14.84
C GLY A 50 2.69 6.43 -15.25
N PRO A 51 3.03 6.14 -16.52
CA PRO A 51 3.35 4.79 -16.94
C PRO A 51 4.64 4.29 -16.27
N GLY A 52 4.83 2.97 -16.23
CA GLY A 52 6.03 2.34 -15.70
C GLY A 52 6.02 2.16 -14.18
N THR A 53 7.15 1.67 -13.66
CA THR A 53 7.33 1.30 -12.27
C THR A 53 8.19 2.36 -11.56
N PRO A 54 7.68 3.04 -10.52
CA PRO A 54 8.44 4.07 -9.81
C PRO A 54 9.63 3.47 -9.05
N SER A 55 10.69 4.26 -8.89
CA SER A 55 11.76 3.97 -7.94
C SER A 55 11.32 4.28 -6.50
N ARG A 56 12.11 3.83 -5.52
CA ARG A 56 11.94 4.19 -4.10
C ARG A 56 11.79 5.70 -3.90
N GLN A 57 12.72 6.47 -4.47
CA GLN A 57 12.73 7.93 -4.32
C GLN A 57 11.50 8.58 -4.95
N GLN A 58 11.12 8.13 -6.15
CA GLN A 58 9.93 8.65 -6.83
C GLN A 58 8.64 8.35 -6.05
N CYS A 59 8.54 7.17 -5.44
CA CYS A 59 7.40 6.87 -4.57
C CYS A 59 7.38 7.74 -3.31
N ALA A 60 8.52 7.90 -2.63
CA ALA A 60 8.62 8.74 -1.45
C ALA A 60 8.25 10.21 -1.75
N GLU A 61 8.78 10.78 -2.83
CA GLU A 61 8.45 12.14 -3.28
C GLU A 61 6.96 12.27 -3.63
N ARG A 62 6.39 11.25 -4.27
CA ARG A 62 4.97 11.23 -4.63
C ARG A 62 4.07 11.23 -3.41
N VAL A 63 4.40 10.42 -2.40
CA VAL A 63 3.65 10.37 -1.14
C VAL A 63 3.82 11.67 -0.36
N SER A 64 5.02 12.24 -0.28
CA SER A 64 5.26 13.53 0.40
C SER A 64 4.44 14.69 -0.18
N THR A 65 4.09 14.64 -1.47
CA THR A 65 3.40 15.74 -2.16
C THR A 65 1.91 15.50 -2.38
N HIS A 66 1.49 14.23 -2.51
CA HIS A 66 0.11 13.84 -2.84
C HIS A 66 -0.44 12.76 -1.90
N GLY A 67 0.21 12.54 -0.77
CA GLY A 67 -0.16 11.54 0.22
C GLY A 67 -1.53 11.82 0.84
N ALA A 68 -2.31 10.76 0.97
CA ALA A 68 -3.54 10.75 1.74
C ALA A 68 -3.66 9.42 2.48
N GLU A 69 -4.48 9.41 3.52
CA GLU A 69 -4.82 8.21 4.28
C GLU A 69 -5.64 7.22 3.42
N TRP A 70 -6.53 7.75 2.57
CA TRP A 70 -7.40 6.95 1.69
C TRP A 70 -7.16 7.32 0.24
N VAL A 71 -6.80 6.32 -0.59
CA VAL A 71 -6.64 6.54 -2.04
C VAL A 71 -7.18 5.36 -2.82
N HIS A 72 -8.05 5.66 -3.80
CA HIS A 72 -8.48 4.69 -4.78
C HIS A 72 -7.34 4.39 -5.76
N VAL A 73 -6.93 3.12 -5.83
CA VAL A 73 -5.91 2.62 -6.76
C VAL A 73 -6.55 1.61 -7.70
N PRO A 74 -6.87 1.98 -8.96
CA PRO A 74 -7.56 1.08 -9.87
C PRO A 74 -6.76 -0.20 -10.18
N VAL A 75 -7.45 -1.25 -10.60
CA VAL A 75 -6.83 -2.48 -11.12
C VAL A 75 -5.84 -2.14 -12.24
N GLY A 76 -4.65 -2.73 -12.18
CA GLY A 76 -3.56 -2.48 -13.11
C GLY A 76 -2.72 -1.23 -12.81
N ARG A 77 -3.12 -0.40 -11.84
CA ARG A 77 -2.40 0.81 -11.43
C ARG A 77 -1.50 0.55 -10.21
N ILE A 78 -0.65 1.54 -9.93
CA ILE A 78 0.36 1.49 -8.87
C ILE A 78 0.01 2.51 -7.80
N GLY A 79 0.03 2.07 -6.54
CA GLY A 79 0.09 2.92 -5.37
C GLY A 79 1.51 2.97 -4.81
N CYS A 80 1.89 4.13 -4.28
CA CYS A 80 3.08 4.34 -3.49
C CYS A 80 2.67 4.56 -2.04
N LEU A 81 3.43 4.03 -1.09
CA LEU A 81 3.16 4.15 0.33
C LEU A 81 4.44 4.44 1.12
N THR A 82 4.32 5.25 2.17
CA THR A 82 5.33 5.38 3.23
C THR A 82 4.73 4.93 4.54
N THR A 83 5.40 4.04 5.26
CA THR A 83 5.00 3.62 6.61
C THR A 83 5.50 4.62 7.65
N ASN A 84 5.01 4.51 8.88
CA ASN A 84 5.49 5.30 10.02
C ASN A 84 6.93 4.95 10.47
N LYS A 85 7.51 3.84 9.98
CA LYS A 85 8.92 3.47 10.18
C LYS A 85 9.80 3.83 8.98
N ASP A 86 9.35 4.74 8.13
CA ASP A 86 10.09 5.24 6.95
C ASP A 86 10.39 4.16 5.89
N HIS A 87 9.69 3.02 5.93
CA HIS A 87 9.69 2.09 4.82
C HIS A 87 8.93 2.72 3.66
N VAL A 88 9.43 2.51 2.45
CA VAL A 88 8.74 2.93 1.22
C VAL A 88 8.29 1.67 0.51
N ALA A 89 7.04 1.64 0.07
CA ALA A 89 6.51 0.55 -0.71
C ALA A 89 5.91 1.07 -2.02
N MET A 90 5.97 0.22 -3.04
CA MET A 90 5.06 0.31 -4.17
C MET A 90 4.24 -0.97 -4.24
N PHE A 91 3.00 -0.84 -4.69
CA PHE A 91 2.18 -1.99 -5.00
C PHE A 91 1.40 -1.79 -6.29
N LYS A 92 1.29 -2.85 -7.09
CA LYS A 92 0.44 -2.89 -8.28
C LYS A 92 -0.79 -3.73 -7.97
N VAL A 93 -1.97 -3.12 -8.07
CA VAL A 93 -3.23 -3.83 -7.88
C VAL A 93 -3.47 -4.76 -9.07
N ILE A 94 -3.66 -6.05 -8.79
CA ILE A 94 -3.93 -7.08 -9.79
C ILE A 94 -5.43 -7.38 -9.87
N ARG A 95 -6.11 -7.39 -8.72
CA ARG A 95 -7.54 -7.72 -8.65
C ARG A 95 -8.18 -7.24 -7.35
N TYR A 96 -9.40 -6.71 -7.48
CA TYR A 96 -10.40 -6.64 -6.42
C TYR A 96 -11.46 -7.69 -6.74
N PRO A 97 -11.66 -8.74 -5.93
CA PRO A 97 -12.81 -9.63 -6.09
C PRO A 97 -14.10 -8.87 -5.74
N ASP A 98 -15.15 -9.11 -6.52
CA ASP A 98 -16.48 -8.51 -6.30
C ASP A 98 -17.01 -8.88 -4.90
N ASP A 99 -17.71 -7.95 -4.26
CA ASP A 99 -18.35 -8.08 -2.94
C ASP A 99 -17.43 -8.63 -1.84
N SER A 100 -16.12 -8.41 -1.97
CA SER A 100 -15.11 -8.86 -1.03
C SER A 100 -14.21 -7.71 -0.63
N PHE A 101 -13.75 -7.71 0.63
CA PHE A 101 -12.69 -6.81 1.10
C PHE A 101 -11.29 -7.21 0.60
N GLN A 102 -11.18 -8.30 -0.15
CA GLN A 102 -9.88 -8.82 -0.57
C GLN A 102 -9.22 -7.97 -1.66
N VAL A 103 -7.90 -7.92 -1.65
CA VAL A 103 -7.07 -7.30 -2.68
C VAL A 103 -5.98 -8.27 -3.05
N THR A 104 -5.73 -8.44 -4.35
CA THR A 104 -4.51 -9.08 -4.83
C THR A 104 -3.60 -8.02 -5.41
N ALA A 105 -2.37 -7.93 -4.91
CA ALA A 105 -1.37 -6.97 -5.38
C ALA A 105 0.02 -7.59 -5.48
N HIS A 106 0.85 -7.06 -6.38
CA HIS A 106 2.30 -7.26 -6.34
C HIS A 106 2.89 -6.14 -5.49
N VAL A 107 3.71 -6.48 -4.50
CA VAL A 107 4.25 -5.52 -3.54
C VAL A 107 5.77 -5.55 -3.61
N THR A 108 6.40 -4.39 -3.55
CA THR A 108 7.84 -4.23 -3.38
C THR A 108 8.05 -3.25 -2.25
N VAL A 109 8.79 -3.67 -1.24
CA VAL A 109 9.15 -2.87 -0.08
C VAL A 109 10.64 -2.54 -0.20
N TRP A 110 10.98 -1.27 0.04
CA TRP A 110 12.34 -0.81 0.17
C TRP A 110 12.58 -0.39 1.62
N ASN A 111 13.67 -0.92 2.19
CA ASN A 111 14.11 -0.55 3.52
C ASN A 111 14.42 0.97 3.60
N PRO A 112 14.37 1.55 4.82
CA PRO A 112 14.86 2.89 5.06
C PRO A 112 16.34 2.97 4.70
N PRO A 113 16.85 4.17 4.34
CA PRO A 113 18.28 4.34 4.09
C PRO A 113 19.03 3.98 5.36
N GLU A 114 20.07 3.15 5.28
CA GLU A 114 20.87 2.80 6.45
C GLU A 114 21.43 4.07 7.12
N GLY A 115 21.08 4.31 8.39
CA GLY A 115 21.62 5.40 9.21
C GLY A 115 20.76 6.67 9.36
N SER A 116 19.43 6.54 9.46
CA SER A 116 18.54 7.62 9.91
C SER A 116 18.50 7.73 11.43
#